data_AF-A0A194S198-F1
#
_entry.id   AF-A0A194S198-F1
#
_cell.length_a   1.000
_cell.length_b   1.000
_cell.length_c   1.000
_cell.angle_alpha   90.00
_cell.angle_beta   90.00
_cell.angle_gamma   90.00
#
_symmetry.space_group_name_H-M   'P 1'
#
loop_
_entity.id
_entity.type
_entity.pdbx_description
1 polymer ?
#
loop_
_entity_poly.entity_id
_entity_poly.type
_entity_poly.pdbx_seq_one_letter_code
_entity_poly.pdbx_strand_id
1 'polypeptide(L)'
;MTDPTLPCASSAAPRPPPPVLSTLDERVAAYSCNTLPADYSFDPTLSIDDNYMVLTLIYARLSTSKRGNMACIIVDPCSTRAPSAAALHDILITALNDGEPPVKRRRASSPSSSSSASPDPFPNYPGRVLAHSNNTPEPHTVPPSSSDAVGLDGVVKPARTGKKAQQSPFLARASNFPELHAEARSLCLAARAGIPTLGATAYVSFPPCQACLPLLVAAGVTRLVYRQRMAAQGAVELCRREGVECVEVLDKDKDEDIKARVGRWWKERGEGRDETRTRLDRWWKEQERRIMGPPEVVSVDCASGAAAGAGQGSVAPREGAKQEEAVVGTTGPAASAK
;
A
#
# COMPACT_ATOMS: atom_id res chain seq x y z
N MET A 1 -19.75 -44.53 45.90
CA MET A 1 -20.68 -43.60 45.24
C MET A 1 -19.83 -42.57 44.51
N THR A 2 -19.50 -42.83 43.25
CA THR A 2 -18.79 -41.92 42.35
C THR A 2 -19.83 -41.37 41.39
N ASP A 3 -20.02 -40.05 41.39
CA ASP A 3 -20.97 -39.34 40.54
C ASP A 3 -20.56 -39.48 39.04
N PRO A 4 -21.41 -40.04 38.16
CA PRO A 4 -21.06 -40.33 36.78
C PRO A 4 -21.39 -39.20 35.78
N THR A 5 -21.58 -37.94 36.21
CA THR A 5 -22.15 -36.89 35.34
C THR A 5 -21.24 -35.74 34.88
N LEU A 6 -19.91 -35.87 34.94
CA LEU A 6 -19.02 -34.88 34.32
C LEU A 6 -18.45 -35.36 32.98
N PRO A 7 -18.85 -34.78 31.83
CA PRO A 7 -18.19 -35.06 30.56
C PRO A 7 -16.79 -34.46 30.56
N CYS A 8 -15.82 -35.32 30.25
CA CYS A 8 -14.43 -34.96 29.97
C CYS A 8 -14.37 -33.85 28.91
N ALA A 9 -13.67 -32.75 29.21
CA ALA A 9 -13.45 -31.66 28.28
C ALA A 9 -12.65 -32.19 27.07
N SER A 10 -13.38 -32.53 26.01
CA SER A 10 -12.78 -32.88 24.72
C SER A 10 -12.09 -31.64 24.17
N SER A 11 -10.77 -31.71 24.09
CA SER A 11 -9.92 -30.79 23.32
C SER A 11 -10.39 -30.84 21.86
N ALA A 12 -11.31 -29.95 21.49
CA ALA A 12 -11.71 -29.77 20.11
C ALA A 12 -10.48 -29.36 19.29
N ALA A 13 -10.11 -30.20 18.32
CA ALA A 13 -9.09 -29.86 17.34
C ALA A 13 -9.41 -28.51 16.68
N PRO A 14 -8.41 -27.67 16.36
CA PRO A 14 -8.65 -26.39 15.72
C PRO A 14 -9.45 -26.60 14.42
N ARG A 15 -10.58 -25.91 14.33
CA ARG A 15 -11.48 -25.98 13.17
C ARG A 15 -10.66 -25.60 11.92
N PRO A 16 -10.71 -26.39 10.82
CA PRO A 16 -9.99 -26.04 9.61
C PRO A 16 -10.46 -24.66 9.12
N PRO A 17 -9.54 -23.80 8.62
CA PRO A 17 -9.92 -22.49 8.12
C PRO A 17 -10.96 -22.66 7.00
N PRO A 18 -11.95 -21.75 6.90
CA PRO A 18 -12.96 -21.83 5.86
C PRO A 18 -12.29 -21.86 4.48
N PRO A 19 -12.85 -22.60 3.50
CA PRO A 19 -12.26 -22.71 2.19
C PRO A 19 -12.13 -21.33 1.55
N VAL A 20 -10.95 -21.02 1.02
CA VAL A 20 -10.59 -19.73 0.41
C VAL A 20 -11.30 -19.59 -0.94
N LEU A 21 -12.62 -19.39 -0.92
CA LEU A 21 -13.47 -19.28 -2.12
C LEU A 21 -13.82 -17.81 -2.40
N SER A 22 -12.79 -17.00 -2.62
CA SER A 22 -12.93 -15.68 -3.24
C SER A 22 -11.92 -15.56 -4.38
N THR A 23 -12.21 -14.76 -5.41
CA THR A 23 -11.21 -14.49 -6.45
C THR A 23 -10.05 -13.65 -5.89
N LEU A 24 -8.89 -13.65 -6.54
CA LEU A 24 -7.77 -12.77 -6.14
C LEU A 24 -8.24 -11.31 -6.10
N ASP A 25 -9.04 -10.91 -7.07
CA ASP A 25 -9.59 -9.56 -7.17
C ASP A 25 -10.60 -9.26 -6.04
N GLU A 26 -11.41 -10.23 -5.59
CA GLU A 26 -12.28 -10.07 -4.41
C GLU A 26 -11.49 -9.95 -3.10
N ARG A 27 -10.42 -10.74 -2.93
CA ARG A 27 -9.52 -10.58 -1.78
C ARG A 27 -8.90 -9.20 -1.77
N VAL A 28 -8.36 -8.78 -2.92
CA VAL A 28 -7.79 -7.44 -3.13
C VAL A 28 -8.81 -6.33 -2.88
N ALA A 29 -10.05 -6.50 -3.33
CA ALA A 29 -11.12 -5.55 -3.11
C ALA A 29 -11.47 -5.44 -1.62
N ALA A 30 -11.53 -6.55 -0.88
CA ALA A 30 -11.73 -6.56 0.57
C ALA A 30 -10.59 -5.82 1.32
N TYR A 31 -9.36 -5.87 0.79
CA TYR A 31 -8.23 -5.14 1.38
C TYR A 31 -8.30 -3.62 1.21
N SER A 32 -8.98 -3.12 0.16
CA SER A 32 -9.31 -1.69 0.02
C SER A 32 -10.15 -1.17 1.20
N CYS A 33 -10.88 -2.07 1.88
CA CYS A 33 -11.75 -1.75 3.00
C CYS A 33 -11.06 -1.87 4.37
N ASN A 34 -9.74 -2.08 4.41
CA ASN A 34 -8.99 -2.35 5.64
C ASN A 34 -9.56 -3.55 6.44
N THR A 35 -9.54 -4.73 5.83
CA THR A 35 -9.82 -6.00 6.51
C THR A 35 -8.56 -6.87 6.52
N LEU A 36 -8.18 -7.45 7.66
CA LEU A 36 -7.11 -8.46 7.70
C LEU A 36 -7.58 -9.78 7.07
N PRO A 37 -6.66 -10.60 6.52
CA PRO A 37 -7.02 -11.89 5.94
C PRO A 37 -7.64 -12.82 6.98
N ALA A 38 -8.96 -13.05 6.89
CA ALA A 38 -9.71 -13.88 7.85
C ALA A 38 -9.24 -15.35 7.87
N ASP A 39 -8.61 -15.79 6.79
CA ASP A 39 -8.04 -17.12 6.57
C ASP A 39 -6.56 -17.24 6.98
N TYR A 40 -5.97 -16.18 7.53
CA TYR A 40 -4.65 -16.26 8.18
C TYR A 40 -4.81 -16.69 9.64
N SER A 41 -4.05 -17.71 10.03
CA SER A 41 -3.95 -18.19 11.41
C SER A 41 -2.51 -18.09 11.89
N PHE A 42 -2.32 -17.74 13.15
CA PHE A 42 -0.99 -17.68 13.76
C PHE A 42 -0.36 -19.08 13.80
N ASP A 43 0.92 -19.15 13.47
CA ASP A 43 1.72 -20.36 13.60
C ASP A 43 2.19 -20.49 15.06
N PRO A 44 1.82 -21.55 15.78
CA PRO A 44 2.20 -21.73 17.19
C PRO A 44 3.70 -21.94 17.39
N THR A 45 4.46 -22.23 16.32
CA THR A 45 5.93 -22.35 16.38
C THR A 45 6.63 -20.99 16.37
N LEU A 46 5.91 -19.91 16.03
CA LEU A 46 6.44 -18.55 16.01
C LEU A 46 6.04 -17.80 17.28
N SER A 47 6.87 -16.83 17.67
CA SER A 47 6.48 -15.88 18.72
C SER A 47 5.27 -15.04 18.28
N ILE A 48 4.60 -14.39 19.23
CA ILE A 48 3.50 -13.46 18.93
C ILE A 48 3.98 -12.34 18.01
N ASP A 49 5.16 -11.78 18.29
CA ASP A 49 5.74 -10.71 17.47
C ASP A 49 6.05 -11.17 16.06
N ASP A 50 6.57 -12.39 15.90
CA ASP A 50 6.90 -12.94 14.58
C ASP A 50 5.64 -13.20 13.75
N ASN A 51 4.58 -13.72 14.38
CA ASN A 51 3.29 -13.88 13.71
C ASN A 51 2.70 -12.52 13.28
N TYR A 52 2.73 -11.52 14.16
CA TYR A 52 2.29 -10.17 13.78
C TYR A 52 3.19 -9.55 12.71
N MET A 53 4.48 -9.84 12.69
CA MET A 53 5.38 -9.41 11.60
C MET A 53 5.06 -10.10 10.27
N VAL A 54 4.79 -11.42 10.27
CA VAL A 54 4.31 -12.13 9.08
C VAL A 54 3.02 -11.49 8.57
N LEU A 55 2.04 -11.26 9.46
CA LEU A 55 0.76 -10.63 9.11
C LEU A 55 0.94 -9.21 8.58
N THR A 56 1.80 -8.41 9.21
CA THR A 56 2.14 -7.06 8.77
C THR A 56 2.74 -7.08 7.37
N LEU A 57 3.61 -8.03 7.04
CA LEU A 57 4.21 -8.14 5.71
C LEU A 57 3.28 -8.70 4.64
N ILE A 58 2.38 -9.62 5.01
CA ILE A 58 1.25 -10.00 4.16
C ILE A 58 0.47 -8.73 3.79
N TYR A 59 0.16 -7.92 4.79
CA TYR A 59 -0.63 -6.71 4.61
C TYR A 59 0.12 -5.61 3.85
N ALA A 60 1.45 -5.49 4.03
CA ALA A 60 2.29 -4.55 3.30
C ALA A 60 2.25 -4.80 1.78
N ARG A 61 2.24 -6.07 1.35
CA ARG A 61 2.20 -6.43 -0.08
C ARG A 61 0.94 -5.92 -0.80
N LEU A 62 -0.09 -5.56 -0.06
CA LEU A 62 -1.33 -4.99 -0.59
C LEU A 62 -1.22 -3.51 -0.95
N SER A 63 -0.16 -2.84 -0.50
CA SER A 63 0.12 -1.45 -0.88
C SER A 63 0.15 -1.28 -2.40
N THR A 64 -0.37 -0.15 -2.86
CA THR A 64 -0.32 0.28 -4.25
C THR A 64 0.76 1.34 -4.50
N SER A 65 1.63 1.59 -3.50
CA SER A 65 2.73 2.55 -3.66
C SER A 65 3.80 2.05 -4.64
N LYS A 66 4.41 2.98 -5.37
CA LYS A 66 5.55 2.72 -6.26
C LYS A 66 6.89 2.98 -5.56
N ARG A 67 6.89 3.48 -4.31
CA ARG A 67 8.10 3.82 -3.53
C ARG A 67 8.56 2.69 -2.61
N GLY A 68 7.65 1.77 -2.28
CA GLY A 68 7.89 0.68 -1.35
C GLY A 68 6.60 0.29 -0.65
N ASN A 69 6.55 -0.95 -0.20
CA ASN A 69 5.37 -1.50 0.46
C ASN A 69 5.55 -1.39 1.98
N MET A 70 4.65 -0.67 2.64
CA MET A 70 4.62 -0.58 4.10
C MET A 70 3.26 -0.94 4.68
N ALA A 71 3.26 -1.48 5.90
CA ALA A 71 2.07 -1.68 6.71
C ALA A 71 2.33 -1.44 8.19
N CYS A 72 1.24 -1.13 8.90
CA CYS A 72 1.20 -0.94 10.34
C CYS A 72 -0.06 -1.61 10.90
N ILE A 73 0.09 -2.39 11.96
CA ILE A 73 -1.00 -3.00 12.74
C ILE A 73 -0.84 -2.55 14.19
N ILE A 74 -1.89 -1.95 14.76
CA ILE A 74 -1.94 -1.49 16.14
C ILE A 74 -2.80 -2.46 16.95
N VAL A 75 -2.23 -3.00 18.02
CA VAL A 75 -2.82 -4.07 18.83
C VAL A 75 -2.84 -3.65 20.29
N ASP A 76 -3.97 -3.88 20.95
CA ASP A 76 -4.04 -3.88 22.41
C ASP A 76 -3.57 -5.24 22.93
N PRO A 77 -2.44 -5.30 23.67
CA PRO A 77 -1.91 -6.55 24.20
C PRO A 77 -2.79 -7.15 25.30
N CYS A 78 -3.65 -6.36 25.96
CA CYS A 78 -4.53 -6.81 27.03
C CYS A 78 -5.88 -7.25 26.49
N SER A 79 -6.05 -8.55 26.25
CA SER A 79 -7.38 -9.13 25.98
C SER A 79 -8.35 -9.02 27.18
N THR A 80 -7.88 -8.62 28.37
CA THR A 80 -8.74 -8.39 29.54
C THR A 80 -9.09 -6.90 29.69
N ARG A 81 -10.22 -6.51 29.09
CA ARG A 81 -10.98 -5.26 29.30
C ARG A 81 -10.21 -3.97 29.04
N ALA A 82 -10.69 -3.19 28.06
CA ALA A 82 -10.26 -1.82 27.81
C ALA A 82 -10.13 -1.05 29.14
N PRO A 83 -9.04 -0.29 29.35
CA PRO A 83 -8.85 0.48 30.58
C PRO A 83 -10.09 1.33 30.83
N SER A 84 -10.56 1.33 32.09
CA SER A 84 -11.75 2.08 32.46
C SER A 84 -11.57 3.56 32.06
N ALA A 85 -12.67 4.27 31.80
CA ALA A 85 -12.59 5.70 31.49
C ALA A 85 -11.81 6.50 32.57
N ALA A 86 -11.81 6.02 33.82
CA ALA A 86 -11.00 6.56 34.91
C ALA A 86 -9.50 6.26 34.74
N ALA A 87 -9.12 5.03 34.40
CA ALA A 87 -7.72 4.68 34.13
C ALA A 87 -7.16 5.41 32.89
N LEU A 88 -7.96 5.56 31.83
CA LEU A 88 -7.61 6.40 30.68
C LEU A 88 -7.47 7.87 31.07
N HIS A 89 -8.35 8.38 31.95
CA HIS A 89 -8.27 9.75 32.46
C HIS A 89 -6.99 9.97 33.27
N ASP A 90 -6.63 9.05 34.16
CA ASP A 90 -5.43 9.17 35.00
C ASP A 90 -4.14 9.08 34.17
N ILE A 91 -4.06 8.17 33.20
CA ILE A 91 -2.91 8.09 32.28
C ILE A 91 -2.82 9.36 31.43
N LEU A 92 -3.95 9.87 30.93
CA LEU A 92 -4.00 11.09 30.14
C LEU A 92 -3.59 12.31 30.97
N ILE A 93 -4.06 12.43 32.21
CA ILE A 93 -3.65 13.52 33.13
C ILE A 93 -2.16 13.43 33.45
N THR A 94 -1.65 12.22 33.68
CA THR A 94 -0.20 12.00 33.92
C THR A 94 0.62 12.42 32.71
N ALA A 95 0.18 12.10 31.49
CA ALA A 95 0.85 12.48 30.24
C ALA A 95 0.71 13.98 29.87
N LEU A 96 -0.30 14.68 30.40
CA LEU A 96 -0.56 16.10 30.15
C LEU A 96 0.09 17.04 31.17
N ASN A 97 0.80 16.53 32.19
CA ASN A 97 1.33 17.34 33.28
C ASN A 97 2.66 18.08 32.97
N ASP A 98 3.13 18.09 31.72
CA ASP A 98 4.27 18.91 31.27
C ASP A 98 3.88 20.33 30.80
N GLY A 99 2.95 20.97 31.51
CA GLY A 99 2.66 22.41 31.40
C GLY A 99 1.33 22.76 30.74
N GLU A 100 0.41 23.27 31.56
CA GLU A 100 -0.89 23.91 31.28
C GLU A 100 -1.80 23.41 30.12
N PRO A 101 -3.10 23.15 30.40
CA PRO A 101 -3.96 22.43 29.47
C PRO A 101 -4.53 23.30 28.33
N PRO A 102 -4.68 22.78 27.10
CA PRO A 102 -5.54 23.42 26.12
C PRO A 102 -7.01 23.37 26.57
N VAL A 103 -7.65 24.54 26.53
CA VAL A 103 -9.04 24.81 26.94
C VAL A 103 -10.04 23.85 26.25
N LYS A 104 -10.80 23.13 27.09
CA LYS A 104 -12.04 22.35 26.84
C LYS A 104 -12.37 21.96 25.39
N ARG A 105 -12.05 20.70 25.00
CA ARG A 105 -12.88 19.98 24.02
C ARG A 105 -14.18 19.51 24.70
N ARG A 106 -15.29 19.80 24.01
CA ARG A 106 -16.66 19.47 24.38
C ARG A 106 -16.80 17.96 24.64
N ARG A 107 -17.43 17.63 25.77
CA ARG A 107 -17.77 16.28 26.24
C ARG A 107 -18.56 15.53 25.16
N ALA A 108 -17.98 14.48 24.58
CA ALA A 108 -18.81 13.40 24.03
C ALA A 108 -19.54 12.77 25.23
N SER A 109 -20.87 12.79 25.17
CA SER A 109 -21.74 12.15 26.16
C SER A 109 -21.27 10.73 26.43
N SER A 110 -21.10 10.40 27.71
CA SER A 110 -20.78 9.06 28.19
C SER A 110 -21.69 8.02 27.51
N PRO A 111 -21.18 6.92 26.93
CA PRO A 111 -22.04 5.79 26.72
C PRO A 111 -22.47 5.31 28.11
N SER A 112 -23.78 5.23 28.32
CA SER A 112 -24.36 4.46 29.41
C SER A 112 -23.66 3.10 29.47
N SER A 113 -23.39 2.63 30.68
CA SER A 113 -22.86 1.31 31.01
C SER A 113 -23.81 0.21 30.53
N SER A 114 -23.79 -0.03 29.22
CA SER A 114 -24.53 -1.07 28.50
C SER A 114 -24.08 -1.10 27.04
N SER A 115 -22.78 -1.00 26.76
CA SER A 115 -22.29 -1.28 25.40
C SER A 115 -22.02 -2.78 25.31
N SER A 116 -22.95 -3.51 24.70
CA SER A 116 -22.64 -4.77 24.03
C SER A 116 -21.36 -4.55 23.23
N ALA A 117 -20.25 -5.13 23.66
CA ALA A 117 -19.01 -5.04 22.91
C ALA A 117 -19.31 -5.50 21.49
N SER A 118 -19.14 -4.61 20.51
CA SER A 118 -19.17 -5.02 19.11
C SER A 118 -18.21 -6.20 18.98
N PRO A 119 -18.62 -7.32 18.37
CA PRO A 119 -17.76 -8.49 18.26
C PRO A 119 -16.41 -8.07 17.69
N ASP A 120 -15.32 -8.54 18.30
CA ASP A 120 -13.98 -8.29 17.79
C ASP A 120 -13.96 -8.68 16.31
N PRO A 121 -13.69 -7.75 15.38
CA PRO A 121 -13.69 -8.06 13.95
C PRO A 121 -12.56 -9.03 13.58
N PHE A 122 -11.59 -9.26 14.48
CA PHE A 122 -10.41 -10.07 14.24
C PHE A 122 -10.16 -11.12 15.33
N PRO A 123 -11.13 -12.02 15.60
CA PRO A 123 -11.09 -12.93 16.74
C PRO A 123 -9.99 -14.02 16.64
N ASN A 124 -9.32 -14.13 15.48
CA ASN A 124 -8.30 -15.14 15.21
C ASN A 124 -6.89 -14.72 15.66
N TYR A 125 -6.70 -13.49 16.15
CA TYR A 125 -5.37 -12.98 16.52
C TYR A 125 -5.29 -12.76 18.05
N PRO A 126 -4.18 -13.15 18.71
CA PRO A 126 -3.97 -12.87 20.13
C PRO A 126 -3.89 -11.37 20.42
N GLY A 127 -4.67 -10.88 21.38
CA GLY A 127 -4.84 -9.44 21.64
C GLY A 127 -5.91 -8.82 20.74
N ARG A 128 -6.33 -7.58 21.02
CA ARG A 128 -7.38 -6.92 20.24
C ARG A 128 -6.75 -6.00 19.19
N VAL A 129 -6.97 -6.28 17.91
CA VAL A 129 -6.51 -5.38 16.84
C VAL A 129 -7.36 -4.10 16.87
N LEU A 130 -6.70 -2.97 17.10
CA LEU A 130 -7.33 -1.66 17.24
C LEU A 130 -7.52 -0.97 15.89
N ALA A 131 -6.49 -1.01 15.05
CA ALA A 131 -6.50 -0.48 13.70
C ALA A 131 -5.32 -1.03 12.91
N HIS A 132 -5.41 -0.97 11.58
CA HIS A 132 -4.31 -1.31 10.70
C HIS A 132 -4.45 -0.61 9.34
N SER A 133 -3.33 -0.47 8.64
CA SER A 133 -3.27 0.15 7.32
C SER A 133 -1.98 -0.24 6.60
N ASN A 134 -1.97 -0.06 5.28
CA ASN A 134 -0.76 0.05 4.47
C ASN A 134 -0.57 1.49 3.98
N ASN A 135 0.59 1.80 3.41
CA ASN A 135 0.83 3.12 2.82
C ASN A 135 -0.04 3.29 1.58
N THR A 136 -0.66 4.47 1.47
CA THR A 136 -1.63 4.78 0.42
C THR A 136 -1.11 5.97 -0.38
N PRO A 137 -0.74 5.80 -1.66
CA PRO A 137 -0.39 6.93 -2.51
C PRO A 137 -1.61 7.82 -2.75
N GLU A 138 -1.38 9.11 -2.96
CA GLU A 138 -2.40 10.12 -3.26
C GLU A 138 -2.14 10.73 -4.64
N PRO A 139 -2.51 10.01 -5.73
CA PRO A 139 -2.38 10.53 -7.06
C PRO A 139 -3.31 11.73 -7.26
N HIS A 140 -2.84 12.72 -7.98
CA HIS A 140 -3.60 13.93 -8.32
C HIS A 140 -3.34 14.34 -9.76
N THR A 141 -4.11 15.32 -10.23
CA THR A 141 -4.00 15.83 -11.59
C THR A 141 -2.58 16.31 -11.86
N VAL A 142 -2.04 15.86 -12.99
CA VAL A 142 -0.72 16.27 -13.43
C VAL A 142 -0.92 17.39 -14.45
N PRO A 143 -0.49 18.63 -14.16
CA PRO A 143 -0.66 19.72 -15.11
C PRO A 143 0.07 19.37 -16.42
N PRO A 144 -0.49 19.80 -17.58
CA PRO A 144 0.20 19.67 -18.86
C PRO A 144 1.48 20.51 -18.78
N SER A 145 2.62 19.85 -18.62
CA SER A 145 3.89 20.57 -18.50
C SER A 145 4.39 20.98 -19.88
N SER A 146 4.56 22.29 -20.09
CA SER A 146 5.47 22.86 -21.10
C SER A 146 6.96 22.66 -20.74
N SER A 147 7.24 21.86 -19.71
CA SER A 147 8.52 21.74 -19.03
C SER A 147 8.96 20.28 -18.83
N ASP A 148 8.81 19.43 -19.85
CA ASP A 148 9.43 18.09 -19.85
C ASP A 148 10.96 18.10 -20.01
N ALA A 149 11.60 19.28 -19.93
CA ALA A 149 13.04 19.44 -20.14
C ALA A 149 13.86 20.01 -18.97
N VAL A 150 13.27 20.36 -17.82
CA VAL A 150 14.06 21.06 -16.78
C VAL A 150 13.84 20.43 -15.40
N GLY A 151 14.81 19.65 -14.94
CA GLY A 151 14.91 19.30 -13.51
C GLY A 151 15.21 20.54 -12.66
N LEU A 152 15.02 20.45 -11.35
CA LEU A 152 15.30 21.53 -10.39
C LEU A 152 16.76 22.06 -10.44
N ASP A 153 17.65 21.36 -11.16
CA ASP A 153 19.05 21.72 -11.38
C ASP A 153 19.37 22.20 -12.81
N GLY A 154 18.37 22.51 -13.65
CA GLY A 154 18.60 22.97 -15.03
C GLY A 154 19.13 21.89 -15.99
N VAL A 155 19.32 20.65 -15.53
CA VAL A 155 19.84 19.55 -16.34
C VAL A 155 18.70 18.87 -17.11
N VAL A 156 18.78 18.93 -18.43
CA VAL A 156 17.94 18.15 -19.35
C VAL A 156 18.22 16.67 -19.11
N LYS A 157 17.23 15.93 -18.58
CA LYS A 157 17.36 14.46 -18.43
C LYS A 157 17.36 13.82 -19.82
N PRO A 158 18.19 12.79 -20.06
CA PRO A 158 18.22 12.09 -21.34
C PRO A 158 16.84 11.50 -21.66
N ALA A 159 16.50 11.48 -22.96
CA ALA A 159 15.26 10.89 -23.46
C ALA A 159 15.10 9.47 -22.89
N ARG A 160 13.92 9.20 -22.31
CA ARG A 160 13.62 7.88 -21.74
C ARG A 160 13.68 6.82 -22.85
N THR A 161 14.54 5.82 -22.72
CA THR A 161 14.60 4.68 -23.64
C THR A 161 13.79 3.48 -23.11
N GLY A 162 13.24 2.67 -24.00
CA GLY A 162 12.49 1.44 -23.68
C GLY A 162 11.02 1.66 -23.24
N LYS A 163 10.43 0.69 -22.51
CA LYS A 163 9.01 0.70 -22.06
C LYS A 163 8.57 1.97 -21.30
N LYS A 164 9.52 2.75 -20.75
CA LYS A 164 9.25 4.03 -20.07
C LYS A 164 8.98 5.21 -21.01
N ALA A 165 9.32 5.09 -22.30
CA ALA A 165 9.02 6.08 -23.34
C ALA A 165 7.53 6.09 -23.72
N GLN A 166 6.83 4.96 -23.52
CA GLN A 166 5.42 4.77 -23.87
C GLN A 166 4.47 5.01 -22.67
N GLN A 167 5.00 5.42 -21.51
CA GLN A 167 4.17 5.70 -20.34
C GLN A 167 3.65 7.13 -20.41
N SER A 168 2.39 7.32 -20.04
CA SER A 168 1.81 8.65 -19.90
C SER A 168 2.55 9.51 -18.87
N PRO A 169 2.44 10.84 -18.93
CA PRO A 169 3.02 11.75 -17.94
C PRO A 169 2.58 11.44 -16.49
N PHE A 170 1.34 10.97 -16.31
CA PHE A 170 0.81 10.56 -15.02
C PHE A 170 1.54 9.32 -14.48
N LEU A 171 1.59 8.23 -15.25
CA LEU A 171 2.27 7.00 -14.83
C LEU A 171 3.78 7.19 -14.68
N ALA A 172 4.37 8.06 -15.51
CA ALA A 172 5.77 8.45 -15.43
C ALA A 172 6.13 9.11 -14.09
N ARG A 173 5.18 9.79 -13.44
CA ARG A 173 5.30 10.49 -12.16
C ARG A 173 4.71 9.69 -10.99
N ALA A 174 4.26 8.45 -11.21
CA ALA A 174 3.57 7.64 -10.19
C ALA A 174 4.35 7.49 -8.86
N SER A 175 5.68 7.37 -8.92
CA SER A 175 6.54 7.28 -7.73
C SER A 175 6.72 8.60 -6.98
N ASN A 176 6.35 9.73 -7.58
CA ASN A 176 6.56 11.06 -7.03
C ASN A 176 5.31 11.62 -6.33
N PHE A 177 4.17 10.96 -6.49
CA PHE A 177 2.97 11.35 -5.76
C PHE A 177 3.20 11.22 -4.24
N PRO A 178 2.61 12.14 -3.44
CA PRO A 178 2.65 12.02 -1.99
C PRO A 178 1.99 10.71 -1.55
N GLU A 179 2.37 10.21 -0.39
CA GLU A 179 1.77 9.02 0.20
C GLU A 179 1.48 9.24 1.67
N LEU A 180 0.31 8.80 2.12
CA LEU A 180 0.02 8.68 3.53
C LEU A 180 0.64 7.37 4.02
N HIS A 181 1.56 7.50 4.96
CA HIS A 181 2.27 6.36 5.55
C HIS A 181 1.32 5.45 6.33
N ALA A 182 1.69 4.17 6.44
CA ALA A 182 0.86 3.15 7.06
C ALA A 182 0.56 3.49 8.53
N GLU A 183 1.55 3.99 9.26
CA GLU A 183 1.50 4.35 10.68
C GLU A 183 0.48 5.47 10.92
N ALA A 184 0.60 6.57 10.17
CA ALA A 184 -0.30 7.71 10.27
C ALA A 184 -1.73 7.32 9.88
N ARG A 185 -1.89 6.52 8.81
CA ARG A 185 -3.22 6.07 8.38
C ARG A 185 -3.86 5.15 9.42
N SER A 186 -3.11 4.24 10.04
CA SER A 186 -3.62 3.37 11.13
C SER A 186 -4.13 4.18 12.31
N LEU A 187 -3.39 5.19 12.76
CA LEU A 187 -3.83 6.10 13.83
C LEU A 187 -5.09 6.88 13.45
N CYS A 188 -5.15 7.43 12.24
CA CYS A 188 -6.32 8.15 11.76
C CYS A 188 -7.56 7.25 11.68
N LEU A 189 -7.40 5.98 11.29
CA LEU A 189 -8.50 5.02 11.25
C LEU A 189 -9.00 4.67 12.66
N ALA A 190 -8.09 4.47 13.62
CA ALA A 190 -8.45 4.28 15.03
C ALA A 190 -9.21 5.49 15.58
N ALA A 191 -8.67 6.69 15.36
CA ALA A 191 -9.26 7.95 15.82
C ALA A 191 -10.65 8.19 15.21
N ARG A 192 -10.80 7.94 13.89
CA ARG A 192 -12.10 8.04 13.19
C ARG A 192 -13.14 7.08 13.78
N ALA A 193 -12.71 5.91 14.22
CA ALA A 193 -13.57 4.93 14.87
C ALA A 193 -13.78 5.17 16.38
N GLY A 194 -13.15 6.20 16.96
CA GLY A 194 -13.20 6.47 18.40
C GLY A 194 -12.47 5.42 19.25
N ILE A 195 -11.52 4.68 18.67
CA ILE A 195 -10.78 3.62 19.35
C ILE A 195 -9.49 4.23 19.92
N PRO A 196 -9.29 4.22 21.25
CA PRO A 196 -8.04 4.70 21.85
C PRO A 196 -6.90 3.73 21.53
N THR A 197 -5.71 4.29 21.28
CA THR A 197 -4.45 3.55 21.05
C THR A 197 -3.48 3.63 22.23
N LEU A 198 -3.94 4.15 23.37
CA LEU A 198 -3.14 4.29 24.58
C LEU A 198 -2.73 2.92 25.13
N GLY A 199 -1.45 2.73 25.38
CA GLY A 199 -0.86 1.46 25.84
C GLY A 199 -0.74 0.39 24.75
N ALA A 200 -1.03 0.73 23.49
CA ALA A 200 -0.99 -0.24 22.40
C ALA A 200 0.43 -0.58 21.96
N THR A 201 0.56 -1.72 21.29
CA THR A 201 1.75 -2.12 20.52
C THR A 201 1.51 -1.87 19.04
N ALA A 202 2.45 -1.20 18.36
CA ALA A 202 2.41 -1.05 16.90
C ALA A 202 3.46 -1.95 16.23
N TYR A 203 2.98 -2.82 15.34
CA TYR A 203 3.76 -3.67 14.47
C TYR A 203 3.90 -2.98 13.11
N VAL A 204 5.13 -2.64 12.71
CA VAL A 204 5.40 -1.86 11.50
C VAL A 204 6.40 -2.60 10.61
N SER A 205 6.13 -2.70 9.31
CA SER A 205 6.96 -3.47 8.37
C SER A 205 8.39 -2.93 8.17
N PHE A 206 8.63 -1.67 8.54
CA PHE A 206 9.85 -0.90 8.38
C PHE A 206 9.94 0.13 9.53
N PRO A 207 11.11 0.65 9.92
CA PRO A 207 11.19 1.63 11.01
C PRO A 207 10.38 2.89 10.68
N PRO A 208 9.54 3.40 11.59
CA PRO A 208 8.74 4.58 11.33
C PRO A 208 9.59 5.80 10.95
N CYS A 209 9.10 6.61 10.02
CA CYS A 209 9.82 7.81 9.60
C CYS A 209 9.80 8.92 10.68
N GLN A 210 10.63 9.95 10.51
CA GLN A 210 10.73 11.08 11.44
C GLN A 210 9.41 11.82 11.67
N ALA A 211 8.49 11.78 10.70
CA ALA A 211 7.16 12.38 10.83
C ALA A 211 6.15 11.45 11.51
N CYS A 212 6.25 10.13 11.29
CA CYS A 212 5.27 9.16 11.81
C CYS A 212 5.59 8.71 13.23
N LEU A 213 6.86 8.62 13.61
CA LEU A 213 7.24 8.17 14.94
C LEU A 213 6.64 9.07 16.05
N PRO A 214 6.79 10.41 16.01
CA PRO A 214 6.19 11.27 17.03
C PRO A 214 4.67 11.13 17.13
N LEU A 215 3.98 10.80 16.03
CA LEU A 215 2.54 10.57 16.04
C LEU A 215 2.17 9.30 16.80
N LEU A 216 2.90 8.20 16.61
CA LEU A 216 2.70 6.96 17.36
C LEU A 216 2.91 7.19 18.87
N VAL A 217 4.00 7.88 19.22
CA VAL A 217 4.33 8.18 20.61
C VAL A 217 3.26 9.08 21.24
N ALA A 218 2.88 10.18 20.58
CA ALA A 218 1.85 11.10 21.07
C ALA A 218 0.45 10.45 21.15
N ALA A 219 0.18 9.43 20.33
CA ALA A 219 -1.05 8.64 20.39
C ALA A 219 -1.06 7.62 21.54
N GLY A 220 0.01 7.56 22.34
CA GLY A 220 0.13 6.70 23.51
C GLY A 220 0.54 5.26 23.20
N VAL A 221 1.14 5.00 22.02
CA VAL A 221 1.74 3.70 21.72
C VAL A 221 2.98 3.52 22.60
N THR A 222 3.01 2.44 23.39
CA THR A 222 4.07 2.18 24.36
C THR A 222 5.10 1.16 23.87
N ARG A 223 4.80 0.45 22.78
CA ARG A 223 5.71 -0.54 22.19
C ARG A 223 5.69 -0.51 20.66
N LEU A 224 6.86 -0.54 20.05
CA LEU A 224 7.07 -0.54 18.60
C LEU A 224 7.88 -1.78 18.22
N VAL A 225 7.32 -2.60 17.34
CA VAL A 225 8.00 -3.76 16.76
C VAL A 225 8.18 -3.53 15.27
N TYR A 226 9.41 -3.54 14.81
CA TYR A 226 9.70 -3.26 13.40
C TYR A 226 10.93 -4.01 12.91
N ARG A 227 11.02 -4.13 11.59
CA ARG A 227 12.15 -4.75 10.91
C ARG A 227 13.23 -3.72 10.64
N GLN A 228 14.49 -4.14 10.67
CA GLN A 228 15.66 -3.28 10.45
C GLN A 228 15.94 -2.30 11.59
N ARG A 229 17.16 -1.74 11.57
CA ARG A 229 17.64 -0.83 12.60
C ARG A 229 17.11 0.58 12.38
N MET A 230 16.62 1.21 13.43
CA MET A 230 16.27 2.62 13.41
C MET A 230 17.56 3.45 13.39
N ALA A 231 17.85 4.10 12.26
CA ALA A 231 19.14 4.78 12.06
C ALA A 231 19.18 6.20 12.65
N ALA A 232 18.05 6.88 12.76
CA ALA A 232 18.00 8.27 13.22
C ALA A 232 18.17 8.35 14.75
N GLN A 233 19.28 8.91 15.23
CA GLN A 233 19.56 9.05 16.66
C GLN A 233 18.41 9.75 17.42
N GLY A 234 17.88 10.85 16.87
CA GLY A 234 16.76 11.56 17.49
C GLY A 234 15.47 10.73 17.60
N ALA A 235 15.28 9.73 16.75
CA ALA A 235 14.13 8.82 16.83
C ALA A 235 14.27 7.84 18.00
N VAL A 236 15.48 7.29 18.21
CA VAL A 236 15.80 6.42 19.35
C VAL A 236 15.72 7.18 20.67
N GLU A 237 16.25 8.41 20.71
CA GLU A 237 16.18 9.29 21.87
C GLU A 237 14.75 9.67 22.24
N LEU A 238 13.90 9.95 21.25
CA LEU A 238 12.47 10.19 21.46
C LEU A 238 11.82 8.99 22.13
N CYS A 239 11.99 7.78 21.58
CA CYS A 239 11.40 6.59 22.20
C CYS A 239 11.89 6.38 23.63
N ARG A 240 13.19 6.53 23.88
CA ARG A 240 13.76 6.40 25.23
C ARG A 240 13.19 7.43 26.20
N ARG A 241 13.07 8.69 25.78
CA ARG A 241 12.56 9.78 26.62
C ARG A 241 11.10 9.57 27.01
N GLU A 242 10.28 9.10 26.06
CA GLU A 242 8.84 8.92 26.23
C GLU A 242 8.48 7.50 26.75
N GLY A 243 9.48 6.67 27.09
CA GLY A 243 9.25 5.34 27.65
C GLY A 243 8.68 4.31 26.67
N VAL A 244 8.93 4.48 25.37
CA VAL A 244 8.45 3.58 24.31
C VAL A 244 9.47 2.47 24.08
N GLU A 245 9.03 1.23 24.26
CA GLU A 245 9.85 0.03 24.00
C GLU A 245 10.01 -0.17 22.49
N CYS A 246 11.26 -0.17 22.00
CA CYS A 246 11.57 -0.48 20.61
C CYS A 246 12.15 -1.89 20.48
N VAL A 247 11.49 -2.75 19.71
CA VAL A 247 11.96 -4.09 19.37
C VAL A 247 12.33 -4.15 17.89
N GLU A 248 13.64 -4.23 17.64
CA GLU A 248 14.21 -4.33 16.31
C GLU A 248 14.38 -5.80 15.91
N VAL A 249 13.67 -6.24 14.86
CA VAL A 249 13.90 -7.55 14.24
C VAL A 249 15.07 -7.43 13.26
N LEU A 250 16.29 -7.70 13.76
CA LEU A 250 17.55 -7.54 13.01
C LEU A 250 18.17 -8.84 12.49
N ASP A 251 17.71 -9.99 12.98
CA ASP A 251 18.22 -11.29 12.55
C ASP A 251 17.85 -11.53 11.08
N LYS A 252 18.88 -11.68 10.23
CA LYS A 252 18.72 -11.80 8.77
C LYS A 252 18.13 -13.14 8.37
N ASP A 253 18.54 -14.23 9.01
CA ASP A 253 18.04 -15.56 8.68
C ASP A 253 16.57 -15.66 9.06
N LYS A 254 16.24 -15.12 10.24
CA LYS A 254 14.86 -14.97 10.69
C LYS A 254 14.02 -14.09 9.75
N ASP A 255 14.57 -12.97 9.27
CA ASP A 255 13.88 -12.08 8.32
C ASP A 255 13.59 -12.78 6.99
N GLU A 256 14.54 -13.57 6.48
CA GLU A 256 14.34 -14.38 5.27
C GLU A 256 13.31 -15.49 5.47
N ASP A 257 13.28 -16.14 6.64
CA ASP A 257 12.25 -17.12 6.99
C ASP A 257 10.85 -16.50 7.03
N ILE A 258 10.71 -15.33 7.66
CA ILE A 258 9.46 -14.56 7.67
C ILE A 258 9.05 -14.21 6.23
N LYS A 259 9.95 -13.69 5.40
CA LYS A 259 9.66 -13.38 3.99
C LYS A 259 9.27 -14.62 3.19
N ALA A 260 9.92 -15.76 3.42
CA ALA A 260 9.62 -17.02 2.75
C ALA A 260 8.22 -17.50 3.12
N ARG A 261 7.81 -17.38 4.39
CA ARG A 261 6.44 -17.66 4.86
C ARG A 261 5.41 -16.78 4.17
N VAL A 262 5.65 -15.47 4.11
CA VAL A 262 4.78 -14.51 3.38
C VAL A 262 4.70 -14.89 1.90
N GLY A 263 5.82 -15.28 1.29
CA GLY A 263 5.88 -15.76 -0.09
C GLY A 263 5.03 -16.99 -0.33
N ARG A 264 5.12 -18.01 0.53
CA ARG A 264 4.30 -19.23 0.47
C ARG A 264 2.81 -18.91 0.62
N TRP A 265 2.45 -18.10 1.62
CA TRP A 265 1.06 -17.72 1.89
C TRP A 265 0.38 -17.06 0.68
N TRP A 266 1.09 -16.16 -0.01
CA TRP A 266 0.58 -15.51 -1.22
C TRP A 266 0.55 -16.45 -2.43
N LYS A 267 1.59 -17.30 -2.60
CA LYS A 267 1.67 -18.27 -3.70
C LYS A 267 0.52 -19.29 -3.65
N GLU A 268 0.19 -19.79 -2.46
CA GLU A 268 -0.98 -20.68 -2.24
C GLU A 268 -2.31 -20.03 -2.63
N ARG A 269 -2.35 -18.69 -2.65
CA ARG A 269 -3.53 -17.88 -3.04
C ARG A 269 -3.44 -17.35 -4.47
N GLY A 270 -2.51 -17.86 -5.26
CA GLY A 270 -2.33 -17.50 -6.66
C GLY A 270 -1.74 -16.12 -6.90
N GLU A 271 -1.08 -15.51 -5.90
CA GLU A 271 -0.38 -14.24 -6.07
C GLU A 271 1.13 -14.41 -5.95
N GLY A 272 1.82 -14.35 -7.08
CA GLY A 272 3.26 -14.24 -7.15
C GLY A 272 3.71 -12.82 -7.44
N ARG A 273 4.97 -12.70 -7.88
CA ARG A 273 5.60 -11.41 -8.20
C ARG A 273 4.96 -10.75 -9.42
N ASP A 274 4.62 -11.53 -10.44
CA ASP A 274 4.07 -11.01 -11.69
C ASP A 274 2.61 -10.61 -11.53
N GLU A 275 1.84 -11.36 -10.75
CA GLU A 275 0.46 -11.05 -10.39
C GLU A 275 0.41 -9.77 -9.55
N THR A 276 1.30 -9.63 -8.56
CA THR A 276 1.45 -8.40 -7.76
C THR A 276 1.73 -7.20 -8.67
N ARG A 277 2.67 -7.33 -9.62
CA ARG A 277 3.01 -6.26 -10.57
C ARG A 277 1.82 -5.91 -11.47
N THR A 278 1.13 -6.92 -11.98
CA THR A 278 -0.04 -6.73 -12.86
C THR A 278 -1.17 -6.02 -12.12
N ARG A 279 -1.44 -6.39 -10.87
CA ARG A 279 -2.40 -5.73 -9.99
C ARG A 279 -2.05 -4.27 -9.76
N LEU A 280 -0.80 -3.98 -9.45
CA LEU A 280 -0.30 -2.62 -9.25
C LEU A 280 -0.48 -1.78 -10.52
N ASP A 281 -0.07 -2.29 -11.67
CA ASP A 281 -0.19 -1.56 -12.95
C ASP A 281 -1.66 -1.33 -13.34
N ARG A 282 -2.55 -2.29 -13.08
CA ARG A 282 -4.00 -2.13 -13.26
C ARG A 282 -4.54 -1.01 -12.39
N TRP A 283 -4.20 -0.99 -11.10
CA TRP A 283 -4.65 0.04 -10.17
C TRP A 283 -4.22 1.45 -10.61
N TRP A 284 -2.96 1.62 -11.01
CA TRP A 284 -2.44 2.92 -11.44
C TRP A 284 -3.07 3.42 -12.76
N LYS A 285 -3.32 2.53 -13.71
CA LYS A 285 -4.07 2.88 -14.94
C LYS A 285 -5.52 3.29 -14.64
N GLU A 286 -6.13 2.68 -13.62
CA GLU A 286 -7.48 3.06 -13.20
C GLU A 286 -7.47 4.43 -12.51
N GLN A 287 -6.48 4.72 -11.66
CA GLN A 287 -6.32 6.06 -11.08
C GLN A 287 -6.09 7.13 -12.15
N GLU A 288 -5.27 6.82 -13.16
CA GLU A 288 -5.07 7.72 -14.29
C GLU A 288 -6.39 8.04 -14.99
N ARG A 289 -7.15 7.02 -15.38
CA ARG A 289 -8.46 7.19 -16.04
C ARG A 289 -9.41 8.02 -15.18
N ARG A 290 -9.44 7.75 -13.86
CA ARG A 290 -10.32 8.43 -12.91
C ARG A 290 -9.94 9.90 -12.69
N ILE A 291 -8.66 10.23 -12.69
CA ILE A 291 -8.15 11.58 -12.33
C ILE A 291 -7.96 12.46 -13.56
N MET A 292 -7.41 11.90 -14.64
CA MET A 292 -7.13 12.63 -15.88
C MET A 292 -8.31 12.63 -16.85
N GLY A 293 -9.33 11.79 -16.61
CA GLY A 293 -10.47 11.62 -17.51
C GLY A 293 -10.16 10.72 -18.72
N PRO A 294 -11.14 10.51 -19.61
CA PRO A 294 -10.87 9.85 -20.89
C PRO A 294 -9.85 10.68 -21.69
N PRO A 295 -8.95 10.05 -22.46
CA PRO A 295 -8.05 10.78 -23.34
C PRO A 295 -8.89 11.65 -24.28
N GLU A 296 -8.57 12.94 -24.38
CA GLU A 296 -9.21 13.80 -25.39
C GLU A 296 -9.02 13.14 -26.76
N VAL A 297 -10.14 12.78 -27.38
CA VAL A 297 -10.15 12.38 -28.78
C VAL A 297 -9.86 13.67 -29.54
N VAL A 298 -8.61 13.90 -29.90
CA VAL A 298 -8.27 14.94 -30.85
C VAL A 298 -8.91 14.52 -32.16
N SER A 299 -10.12 15.01 -32.43
CA SER A 299 -10.69 15.00 -33.76
C SER A 299 -9.77 15.86 -34.61
N VAL A 300 -8.94 15.20 -35.41
CA VAL A 300 -8.25 15.85 -36.51
C VAL A 300 -9.36 16.22 -37.50
N ASP A 301 -9.96 17.38 -37.30
CA ASP A 301 -10.75 18.01 -38.34
C ASP A 301 -9.77 18.34 -39.46
N CYS A 302 -9.71 17.46 -40.46
CA CYS A 302 -9.22 17.78 -41.79
C CYS A 302 -10.20 18.79 -42.41
N ALA A 303 -10.20 20.02 -41.89
CA ALA A 303 -10.84 21.15 -42.52
C ALA A 303 -9.98 21.53 -43.73
N SER A 304 -10.51 21.18 -44.89
CA SER A 304 -10.10 21.61 -46.22
C SER A 304 -9.90 23.12 -46.28
N GLY A 305 -8.63 23.55 -46.28
CA GLY A 305 -8.24 24.89 -46.68
C GLY A 305 -8.38 25.07 -48.19
N ALA A 306 -9.60 25.33 -48.66
CA ALA A 306 -9.83 25.88 -49.99
C ALA A 306 -9.35 27.35 -49.99
N ALA A 307 -8.14 27.60 -50.46
CA ALA A 307 -7.67 28.94 -50.79
C ALA A 307 -7.94 29.22 -52.27
N ALA A 308 -8.95 30.04 -52.54
CA ALA A 308 -9.14 30.69 -53.82
C ALA A 308 -8.12 31.84 -53.97
N GLY A 309 -7.38 31.84 -55.08
CA GLY A 309 -6.49 32.93 -55.49
C GLY A 309 -6.24 32.84 -56.99
N ALA A 310 -6.73 33.85 -57.72
CA ALA A 310 -6.85 33.91 -59.17
C ALA A 310 -5.53 34.19 -59.91
N GLY A 311 -5.50 33.88 -61.22
CA GLY A 311 -4.79 34.71 -62.20
C GLY A 311 -3.78 34.05 -63.14
N GLN A 312 -4.29 33.50 -64.25
CA GLN A 312 -3.77 33.56 -65.64
C GLN A 312 -2.29 33.27 -65.95
N GLY A 313 -2.08 32.25 -66.81
CA GLY A 313 -0.81 32.02 -67.52
C GLY A 313 -0.91 30.82 -68.47
N SER A 314 -1.36 31.09 -69.70
CA SER A 314 -1.42 30.21 -70.87
C SER A 314 -0.11 29.46 -71.16
N VAL A 315 -0.19 28.19 -71.58
CA VAL A 315 0.36 27.61 -72.84
C VAL A 315 0.34 26.07 -72.74
N ALA A 316 -0.35 25.43 -73.67
CA ALA A 316 -0.28 23.99 -73.99
C ALA A 316 0.56 23.80 -75.29
N PRO A 317 0.70 22.57 -75.82
CA PRO A 317 1.19 21.31 -75.25
C PRO A 317 2.42 20.80 -76.05
N ARG A 318 3.05 19.68 -75.68
CA ARG A 318 3.80 18.86 -76.66
C ARG A 318 3.91 17.39 -76.25
N GLU A 319 3.48 16.55 -77.18
CA GLU A 319 3.56 15.09 -77.22
C GLU A 319 4.99 14.58 -77.42
N GLY A 320 5.22 13.30 -77.05
CA GLY A 320 6.39 12.49 -77.41
C GLY A 320 6.49 11.27 -76.49
N ALA A 321 5.77 10.18 -76.78
CA ALA A 321 6.19 9.04 -77.60
C ALA A 321 7.13 8.02 -76.91
N LYS A 322 6.55 6.83 -76.65
CA LYS A 322 7.08 5.45 -76.74
C LYS A 322 8.51 5.14 -76.26
N GLN A 323 8.64 4.14 -75.39
CA GLN A 323 9.04 2.78 -75.81
C GLN A 323 8.96 1.77 -74.65
N GLU A 324 8.28 0.65 -74.92
CA GLU A 324 8.50 -0.65 -74.28
C GLU A 324 9.86 -1.19 -74.69
N GLU A 325 10.56 -1.88 -73.79
CA GLU A 325 11.15 -3.18 -74.14
C GLU A 325 11.39 -4.03 -72.88
N ALA A 326 11.00 -5.29 -73.00
CA ALA A 326 11.14 -6.35 -72.01
C ALA A 326 12.04 -7.44 -72.59
N VAL A 327 13.04 -7.92 -71.84
CA VAL A 327 13.75 -9.19 -72.09
C VAL A 327 14.29 -9.69 -70.73
N VAL A 328 13.70 -10.75 -70.14
CA VAL A 328 14.23 -12.14 -70.04
C VAL A 328 15.69 -12.16 -69.55
N GLY A 329 16.08 -12.65 -68.37
CA GLY A 329 15.75 -13.92 -67.71
C GLY A 329 16.94 -14.88 -67.88
N THR A 330 17.64 -15.25 -66.80
CA THR A 330 18.34 -16.55 -66.66
C THR A 330 18.98 -16.73 -65.26
N THR A 331 18.49 -17.75 -64.55
CA THR A 331 19.20 -18.83 -63.83
C THR A 331 20.43 -18.55 -62.94
N GLY A 332 20.38 -19.09 -61.71
CA GLY A 332 21.46 -19.12 -60.71
C GLY A 332 22.68 -19.98 -61.07
N PRO A 333 23.56 -20.27 -60.10
CA PRO A 333 23.33 -21.45 -59.25
C PRO A 333 23.76 -21.32 -57.77
N ALA A 334 23.38 -22.33 -57.01
CA ALA A 334 23.76 -22.62 -55.63
C ALA A 334 25.14 -23.30 -55.51
N ALA A 335 25.83 -23.08 -54.38
CA ALA A 335 26.70 -24.01 -53.61
C ALA A 335 27.56 -23.16 -52.63
N SER A 336 27.40 -23.27 -51.31
CA SER A 336 27.87 -24.32 -50.38
C SER A 336 29.32 -24.21 -49.92
N ALA A 337 29.47 -24.46 -48.61
CA ALA A 337 30.67 -24.77 -47.82
C ALA A 337 31.60 -23.58 -47.48
N LYS A 338 32.07 -23.41 -46.24
CA LYS A 338 32.33 -24.40 -45.18
C LYS A 338 32.29 -23.72 -43.81
#